data_AF-A0AAU2K982-F1
#
_entry.id   AF-A0AAU2K982-F1
#
_cell.length_a   1.000
_cell.length_b   1.000
_cell.length_c   1.000
_cell.angle_alpha   90.00
_cell.angle_beta   90.00
_cell.angle_gamma   90.00
#
_symmetry.space_group_name_H-M   'P 1'
#
loop_
_entity.id
_entity.type
_entity.pdbx_description
1 polymer ?
#
loop_
_entity_poly.entity_id
_entity_poly.type
_entity_poly.pdbx_seq_one_letter_code
_entity_poly.pdbx_strand_id
1 'polypeptide(L)'
;MAEAVPVRCPACLRENGYTAPVFPCACGSPVNPPLNLTAPPEPLTHRTWSDSWVAVRCESCGRESEWPQPELGCGSCGTVVRIPVHPVHGVRPVHPLHPGERAERAEYRSGGVSDTSPGAADPARATADRRDPQPAHIPLPPTAPVPRPAFRPVTIRTARDAVATAALYLRWLGFQDVRQPDGRPIPSAAVDLRAPGLVAQVDPTTGPAGVRAVECVWLNGLTASATSVYFALAGYTQDARARADDLGIPLFVMDLTGMPQPVNDPADELIGTGA
;
A
#
# COMPACT_ATOMS: atom_id res chain seq x y z
N MET A 1 0.14 -36.70 -0.40
CA MET A 1 -1.00 -36.25 -1.22
C MET A 1 -2.10 -35.92 -0.22
N ALA A 2 -2.59 -34.67 -0.18
CA ALA A 2 -3.57 -34.28 0.83
C ALA A 2 -4.91 -34.93 0.51
N GLU A 3 -5.43 -35.73 1.45
CA GLU A 3 -6.70 -36.43 1.33
C GLU A 3 -7.86 -35.42 1.30
N ALA A 4 -8.82 -35.61 0.39
CA ALA A 4 -9.98 -34.75 0.30
C ALA A 4 -11.01 -35.15 1.37
N VAL A 5 -11.41 -34.19 2.20
CA VAL A 5 -12.45 -34.38 3.22
C VAL A 5 -13.84 -34.06 2.66
N PRO A 6 -14.89 -34.83 2.99
CA PRO A 6 -16.24 -34.55 2.53
C PRO A 6 -16.84 -33.35 3.30
N VAL A 7 -17.40 -32.39 2.58
CA VAL A 7 -18.10 -31.21 3.13
C VAL A 7 -19.48 -31.08 2.49
N ARG A 8 -20.52 -31.07 3.34
CA ARG A 8 -21.92 -30.95 2.89
C ARG A 8 -22.32 -29.48 2.73
N CYS A 9 -22.86 -29.14 1.57
CA CYS A 9 -23.40 -27.80 1.32
C CYS A 9 -24.69 -27.60 2.13
N PRO A 10 -24.83 -26.54 2.95
CA PRO A 10 -26.04 -26.26 3.72
C PRO A 10 -27.23 -25.83 2.84
N ALA A 11 -26.99 -25.37 1.60
CA ALA A 11 -28.05 -24.92 0.70
C ALA A 11 -28.71 -26.06 -0.09
N CYS A 12 -27.92 -27.02 -0.60
CA CYS A 12 -28.42 -28.09 -1.45
C CYS A 12 -28.10 -29.51 -0.95
N LEU A 13 -27.48 -29.63 0.23
CA LEU A 13 -27.10 -30.88 0.92
C LEU A 13 -26.14 -31.80 0.15
N ARG A 14 -25.60 -31.35 -0.98
CA ARG A 14 -24.63 -32.10 -1.79
C ARG A 14 -23.29 -32.18 -1.06
N GLU A 15 -22.67 -33.36 -1.06
CA GLU A 15 -21.29 -33.56 -0.61
C GLU A 15 -20.31 -33.09 -1.69
N ASN A 16 -19.30 -32.33 -1.26
CA ASN A 16 -18.20 -31.87 -2.09
C ASN A 16 -16.89 -32.30 -1.40
N GLY A 17 -15.87 -32.66 -2.19
CA GLY A 17 -14.53 -32.90 -1.65
C GLY A 17 -13.80 -31.58 -1.43
N TYR A 18 -13.19 -31.40 -0.25
CA TYR A 18 -12.33 -30.27 0.07
C TYR A 18 -10.93 -30.75 0.45
N THR A 19 -9.89 -30.16 -0.12
CA THR A 19 -8.51 -30.43 0.25
C THR A 19 -7.91 -29.19 0.88
N ALA A 20 -7.53 -29.27 2.16
CA ALA A 20 -6.95 -28.14 2.87
C ALA A 20 -5.59 -27.76 2.24
N PRO A 21 -5.35 -26.46 1.96
CA PRO A 21 -4.05 -26.03 1.48
C PRO A 21 -2.99 -26.15 2.58
N VAL A 22 -1.78 -26.53 2.19
CA VAL A 22 -0.62 -26.68 3.07
C VAL A 22 0.34 -25.54 2.77
N PHE A 23 0.82 -24.87 3.80
CA PHE A 23 1.75 -23.75 3.64
C PHE A 23 2.92 -23.82 4.64
N PRO A 24 4.07 -23.21 4.31
CA PRO A 24 5.25 -23.25 5.19
C PRO A 24 5.11 -22.25 6.36
N CYS A 25 5.31 -22.74 7.59
CA CYS A 25 5.58 -21.86 8.72
C CYS A 25 6.94 -21.18 8.55
N ALA A 26 7.17 -20.07 9.27
CA ALA A 26 8.48 -19.43 9.36
C ALA A 26 9.60 -20.38 9.88
N CYS A 27 9.25 -21.45 10.59
CA CYS A 27 10.21 -22.48 11.02
C CYS A 27 10.51 -23.55 9.94
N GLY A 28 9.88 -23.46 8.76
CA GLY A 28 10.01 -24.42 7.66
C GLY A 28 9.07 -25.62 7.71
N SER A 29 8.39 -25.88 8.84
CA SER A 29 7.41 -26.97 8.93
C SER A 29 6.13 -26.66 8.15
N PRO A 30 5.53 -27.64 7.46
CA PRO A 30 4.21 -27.47 6.86
C PRO A 30 3.14 -27.28 7.94
N VAL A 31 2.20 -26.37 7.69
CA VAL A 31 1.07 -26.09 8.57
C VAL A 31 -0.23 -26.31 7.80
N ASN A 32 -1.13 -27.09 8.41
CA ASN A 32 -2.48 -27.32 7.94
C ASN A 32 -3.47 -26.62 8.89
N PRO A 33 -4.50 -25.92 8.38
CA PRO A 33 -5.56 -25.42 9.23
C PRO A 33 -6.31 -26.60 9.89
N PRO A 34 -6.48 -26.63 11.22
CA PRO A 34 -7.14 -27.72 11.92
C PRO A 34 -8.66 -27.60 11.70
N LEU A 35 -9.17 -28.23 10.64
CA LEU A 35 -10.59 -28.18 10.28
C LEU A 35 -11.46 -28.80 11.38
N ASN A 36 -12.51 -28.09 11.78
CA ASN A 36 -13.57 -28.60 12.66
C ASN A 36 -14.73 -29.11 11.79
N LEU A 37 -14.62 -30.35 11.33
CA LEU A 37 -15.62 -31.00 10.47
C LEU A 37 -16.92 -31.39 11.20
N THR A 38 -16.95 -31.23 12.54
CA THR A 38 -18.16 -31.47 13.34
C THR A 38 -19.06 -30.23 13.43
N ALA A 39 -18.51 -29.04 13.21
CA ALA A 39 -19.28 -27.81 13.11
C ALA A 39 -19.85 -27.66 11.69
N PRO A 40 -21.10 -27.19 11.54
CA PRO A 40 -21.70 -27.04 10.23
C PRO A 40 -20.96 -25.97 9.41
N PRO A 41 -20.71 -26.22 8.10
CA PRO A 41 -20.19 -25.20 7.21
C PRO A 41 -21.15 -24.01 7.12
N GLU A 42 -20.61 -22.80 7.21
CA GLU A 42 -21.41 -21.59 7.22
C GLU A 42 -21.52 -21.00 5.81
N PRO A 43 -22.73 -20.70 5.31
CA PRO A 43 -22.90 -19.99 4.05
C PRO A 43 -22.17 -18.64 4.10
N LEU A 44 -21.29 -18.42 3.13
CA LEU A 44 -20.57 -17.18 2.98
C LEU A 44 -21.40 -16.23 2.11
N THR A 45 -22.33 -15.52 2.75
CA THR A 45 -23.17 -14.51 2.07
C THR A 45 -22.44 -13.18 1.88
N HIS A 46 -21.47 -12.88 2.74
CA HIS A 46 -20.63 -11.68 2.66
C HIS A 46 -19.21 -11.99 3.15
N ARG A 47 -18.19 -11.53 2.42
CA ARG A 47 -16.77 -11.64 2.83
C ARG A 47 -16.34 -10.39 3.57
N THR A 48 -15.89 -10.55 4.81
CA THR A 48 -15.17 -9.51 5.55
C THR A 48 -13.72 -9.94 5.73
N TRP A 49 -12.78 -8.99 5.79
CA TRP A 49 -11.35 -9.30 5.95
C TRP A 49 -11.07 -10.07 7.24
N SER A 50 -11.67 -9.68 8.36
CA SER A 50 -11.54 -10.38 9.65
C SER A 50 -12.04 -11.83 9.61
N ASP A 51 -13.02 -12.12 8.75
CA ASP A 51 -13.57 -13.46 8.58
C ASP A 51 -12.84 -14.29 7.51
N SER A 52 -11.88 -13.68 6.81
CA SER A 52 -11.08 -14.31 5.75
C SER A 52 -9.77 -14.90 6.28
N TRP A 53 -9.48 -14.72 7.58
CA TRP A 53 -8.28 -15.20 8.23
C TRP A 53 -8.62 -15.95 9.52
N VAL A 54 -7.85 -16.99 9.80
CA VAL A 54 -7.88 -17.74 11.06
C VAL A 54 -6.49 -17.88 11.63
N ALA A 55 -6.41 -17.75 12.95
CA ALA A 55 -5.20 -18.10 13.67
C ALA A 55 -5.00 -19.62 13.57
N VAL A 56 -3.82 -20.05 13.13
CA VAL A 56 -3.38 -21.44 13.20
C VAL A 56 -2.06 -21.50 13.92
N ARG A 57 -1.96 -22.47 14.83
CA ARG A 57 -0.75 -22.75 15.60
C ARG A 57 0.07 -23.82 14.89
N CYS A 58 1.35 -23.55 14.66
CA CYS A 58 2.28 -24.57 14.18
C CYS A 58 2.53 -25.62 15.27
N GLU A 59 2.30 -26.89 14.96
CA GLU A 59 2.54 -27.99 15.92
C GLU A 59 4.03 -28.21 16.20
N SER A 60 4.93 -27.81 15.29
CA SER A 60 6.38 -27.98 15.47
C SER A 60 7.02 -26.90 16.35
N CYS A 61 6.72 -25.61 16.08
CA CYS A 61 7.36 -24.49 16.80
C CYS A 61 6.42 -23.74 17.76
N GLY A 62 5.13 -24.05 17.76
CA GLY A 62 4.13 -23.40 18.61
C GLY A 62 3.73 -21.99 18.18
N ARG A 63 4.31 -21.44 17.11
CA ARG A 63 4.00 -20.09 16.62
C ARG A 63 2.57 -20.02 16.09
N GLU A 64 1.86 -18.97 16.49
CA GLU A 64 0.55 -18.62 15.96
C GLU A 64 0.72 -17.63 14.81
N SER A 65 -0.01 -17.84 13.72
CA SER A 65 0.01 -16.96 12.55
C SER A 65 -1.36 -16.94 11.91
N GLU A 66 -1.67 -15.88 11.18
CA GLU A 66 -2.92 -15.75 10.44
C GLU A 66 -2.83 -16.46 9.10
N TRP A 67 -3.86 -17.27 8.79
CA TRP A 67 -3.95 -18.10 7.58
C TRP A 67 -5.30 -17.91 6.89
N PRO A 68 -5.37 -18.06 5.56
CA PRO A 68 -6.64 -17.90 4.85
C PRO A 68 -7.71 -18.86 5.38
N GLN A 69 -8.91 -18.33 5.61
CA GLN A 69 -10.07 -19.11 6.04
C GLN A 69 -10.39 -20.20 5.00
N PRO A 70 -10.50 -21.47 5.40
CA PRO A 70 -10.93 -22.56 4.52
C PRO A 70 -12.31 -22.30 3.90
N GLU A 71 -12.38 -22.26 2.58
CA GLU A 71 -13.61 -21.99 1.83
C GLU A 71 -13.82 -23.02 0.72
N LEU A 72 -15.07 -23.40 0.51
CA LEU A 72 -15.48 -24.35 -0.52
C LEU A 72 -16.66 -23.77 -1.32
N GLY A 73 -16.51 -23.71 -2.65
CA GLY A 73 -17.62 -23.49 -3.57
C GLY A 73 -18.33 -24.81 -3.88
N CYS A 74 -19.64 -24.88 -3.66
CA CYS A 74 -20.42 -26.04 -4.08
C CYS A 74 -20.59 -26.03 -5.60
N GLY A 75 -20.07 -27.06 -6.28
CA GLY A 75 -20.15 -27.18 -7.74
C GLY A 75 -21.58 -27.37 -8.28
N SER A 76 -22.56 -27.70 -7.43
CA SER A 76 -23.94 -27.95 -7.85
C SER A 76 -24.85 -26.72 -7.77
N CYS A 77 -24.76 -25.92 -6.71
CA CYS A 77 -25.66 -24.78 -6.46
C CYS A 77 -24.94 -23.42 -6.42
N GLY A 78 -23.61 -23.40 -6.53
CA GLY A 78 -22.80 -22.18 -6.50
C GLY A 78 -22.65 -21.54 -5.12
N THR A 79 -23.26 -22.10 -4.06
CA THR A 79 -23.09 -21.58 -2.70
C THR A 79 -21.66 -21.76 -2.25
N VAL A 80 -21.03 -20.68 -1.77
CA VAL A 80 -19.73 -20.72 -1.11
C VAL A 80 -19.95 -20.89 0.39
N VAL A 81 -19.20 -21.80 1.01
CA VAL A 81 -19.24 -22.05 2.45
C VAL A 81 -17.87 -21.86 3.07
N ARG A 82 -17.85 -21.38 4.32
CA ARG A 82 -16.67 -21.41 5.18
C ARG A 82 -16.65 -22.72 5.93
N ILE A 83 -15.50 -23.39 5.95
CA ILE A 83 -15.27 -24.60 6.73
C ILE A 83 -14.72 -24.17 8.09
N PRO A 84 -15.40 -24.50 9.20
CA PRO A 84 -14.94 -24.14 10.53
C PRO A 84 -13.55 -24.70 10.82
N VAL A 85 -12.75 -23.98 11.59
CA VAL A 85 -11.46 -24.46 12.13
C VAL A 85 -11.53 -24.47 13.65
N HIS A 86 -10.74 -25.34 14.28
CA HIS A 86 -10.60 -25.33 15.72
C HIS A 86 -9.92 -24.02 16.17
N PRO A 87 -10.52 -23.27 17.11
CA PRO A 87 -9.89 -22.06 17.61
C PRO A 87 -8.59 -22.42 18.32
N VAL A 88 -7.55 -21.60 18.11
CA VAL A 88 -6.33 -21.73 18.90
C VAL A 88 -6.67 -21.34 20.33
N HIS A 89 -6.51 -22.27 21.28
CA HIS A 89 -6.85 -22.02 22.67
C HIS A 89 -5.90 -20.98 23.28
N GLY A 90 -6.39 -19.75 23.50
CA GLY A 90 -5.63 -18.67 24.15
C GLY A 90 -6.42 -17.36 24.37
N VAL A 91 -7.02 -17.23 25.56
CA VAL A 91 -7.43 -15.99 26.26
C VAL A 91 -8.68 -15.22 25.77
N ARG A 92 -9.66 -15.09 26.69
CA ARG A 92 -10.83 -14.17 26.64
C ARG A 92 -10.36 -12.72 26.41
N PRO A 93 -11.10 -11.85 25.71
CA PRO A 93 -10.72 -10.46 25.54
C PRO A 93 -10.61 -9.77 26.91
N VAL A 94 -9.38 -9.43 27.32
CA VAL A 94 -9.09 -8.57 28.47
C VAL A 94 -9.03 -7.14 27.92
N HIS A 95 -9.89 -6.27 28.45
CA HIS A 95 -9.84 -4.83 28.19
C HIS A 95 -8.47 -4.26 28.58
N PRO A 96 -7.78 -3.51 27.69
CA PRO A 96 -6.58 -2.80 28.09
C PRO A 96 -6.93 -1.65 29.04
N LEU A 97 -6.47 -1.76 30.28
CA LEU A 97 -6.29 -0.63 31.18
C LEU A 97 -5.11 0.20 30.65
N HIS A 98 -5.34 1.49 30.43
CA HIS A 98 -4.31 2.48 30.11
C HIS A 98 -3.24 2.56 31.21
N PRO A 99 -1.95 2.55 30.84
CA PRO A 99 -0.89 3.12 31.68
C PRO A 99 -0.52 4.51 31.18
N GLY A 100 -0.56 5.47 32.11
CA GLY A 100 -0.15 6.85 31.91
C GLY A 100 1.37 7.03 31.78
N GLU A 101 1.67 8.14 31.11
CA GLU A 101 2.86 8.99 31.09
C GLU A 101 3.88 8.82 32.24
N ARG A 102 5.19 8.77 31.91
CA ARG A 102 6.14 9.91 31.98
C ARG A 102 7.62 9.53 31.79
N ALA A 103 8.31 10.42 31.05
CA ALA A 103 9.72 10.87 31.09
C ALA A 103 10.84 9.80 30.85
N GLU A 104 11.99 10.06 30.22
CA GLU A 104 12.92 11.22 30.19
C GLU A 104 13.67 11.24 28.83
N ARG A 105 13.74 12.37 28.10
CA ARG A 105 14.90 13.29 27.96
C ARG A 105 16.31 12.69 28.15
N ALA A 106 17.05 12.58 27.05
CA ALA A 106 18.50 12.78 27.03
C ALA A 106 18.89 13.54 25.75
N GLU A 107 19.56 14.67 25.94
CA GLU A 107 19.91 15.67 24.94
C GLU A 107 21.12 15.27 24.10
N TYR A 108 21.04 15.56 22.81
CA TYR A 108 22.15 15.59 21.87
C TYR A 108 22.85 16.97 21.96
N ARG A 109 24.18 17.00 21.87
CA ARG A 109 24.92 18.20 21.45
C ARG A 109 25.80 17.86 20.26
N SER A 110 25.41 18.46 19.14
CA SER A 110 26.07 18.49 17.85
C SER A 110 27.32 19.36 17.88
N GLY A 111 28.39 18.86 17.27
CA GLY A 111 29.59 19.62 16.92
C GLY A 111 29.33 20.50 15.70
N GLY A 112 29.68 21.78 15.81
CA GLY A 112 29.67 22.73 14.70
C GLY A 112 30.94 22.61 13.87
N VAL A 113 30.77 22.54 12.55
CA VAL A 113 31.82 22.72 11.55
C VAL A 113 31.44 23.94 10.72
N SER A 114 32.36 24.88 10.58
CA SER A 114 32.38 25.89 9.53
C SER A 114 33.81 26.43 9.45
N ASP A 115 34.45 26.28 8.30
CA ASP A 115 34.92 27.44 7.52
C ASP A 115 35.59 26.94 6.22
N THR A 116 35.03 27.27 5.05
CA THR A 116 35.86 27.36 3.82
C THR A 116 35.19 28.15 2.69
N SER A 117 35.85 29.23 2.30
CA SER A 117 35.91 29.83 0.96
C SER A 117 37.22 30.64 0.93
N PRO A 118 37.93 30.86 -0.21
CA PRO A 118 37.35 31.39 -1.46
C PRO A 118 38.03 30.99 -2.81
N GLY A 119 37.40 31.37 -3.93
CA GLY A 119 38.01 32.23 -4.96
C GLY A 119 38.85 31.65 -6.12
N ALA A 120 38.23 31.62 -7.32
CA ALA A 120 38.67 32.08 -8.65
C ALA A 120 39.99 31.61 -9.31
N ALA A 121 39.92 31.15 -10.57
CA ALA A 121 40.38 31.86 -11.79
C ALA A 121 40.48 30.95 -13.05
N ASP A 122 40.12 31.55 -14.19
CA ASP A 122 40.30 31.11 -15.60
C ASP A 122 41.78 31.12 -16.04
N PRO A 123 42.21 30.40 -17.11
CA PRO A 123 42.13 30.98 -18.47
C PRO A 123 41.99 30.01 -19.67
N ALA A 124 41.69 30.62 -20.83
CA ALA A 124 41.46 30.05 -22.16
C ALA A 124 42.69 29.60 -22.98
N ARG A 125 42.51 28.67 -23.94
CA ARG A 125 42.80 28.88 -25.40
C ARG A 125 42.41 27.71 -26.35
N ALA A 126 41.63 28.10 -27.37
CA ALA A 126 41.69 27.79 -28.83
C ALA A 126 41.77 26.35 -29.40
N THR A 127 40.87 26.05 -30.36
CA THR A 127 41.17 25.61 -31.74
C THR A 127 39.97 25.82 -32.68
N ALA A 128 40.21 25.69 -33.99
CA ALA A 128 39.56 26.37 -35.10
C ALA A 128 38.56 25.53 -35.93
N ASP A 129 37.69 26.26 -36.64
CA ASP A 129 37.28 26.08 -38.05
C ASP A 129 36.56 24.79 -38.53
N ARG A 130 35.25 24.93 -38.86
CA ARG A 130 34.63 24.53 -40.15
C ARG A 130 33.11 24.73 -40.08
N ARG A 131 32.55 25.60 -40.91
CA ARG A 131 31.09 25.68 -41.15
C ARG A 131 30.75 24.95 -42.44
N ASP A 132 30.08 23.81 -42.28
CA ASP A 132 29.29 23.12 -43.31
C ASP A 132 27.79 23.41 -43.08
N PRO A 133 26.91 23.19 -44.07
CA PRO A 133 25.62 23.86 -44.21
C PRO A 133 24.53 23.33 -43.26
N GLN A 134 23.66 24.24 -42.86
CA GLN A 134 22.57 24.04 -41.90
C GLN A 134 21.53 23.01 -42.40
N PRO A 135 21.20 21.96 -41.62
CA PRO A 135 20.07 21.09 -41.91
C PRO A 135 18.77 21.89 -41.78
N ALA A 136 17.85 21.67 -42.72
CA ALA A 136 16.50 22.21 -42.67
C ALA A 136 15.84 21.84 -41.33
N HIS A 137 15.42 22.87 -40.59
CA HIS A 137 14.67 22.73 -39.35
C HIS A 137 13.40 21.92 -39.61
N ILE A 138 13.37 20.68 -39.13
CA ILE A 138 12.13 19.96 -38.89
C ILE A 138 11.48 20.68 -37.70
N PRO A 139 10.24 21.19 -37.80
CA PRO A 139 9.55 21.76 -36.65
C PRO A 139 9.38 20.65 -35.61
N LEU A 140 10.15 20.71 -34.52
CA LEU A 140 9.88 19.90 -33.35
C LEU A 140 8.50 20.30 -32.81
N PRO A 141 7.60 19.33 -32.53
CA PRO A 141 6.33 19.65 -31.89
C PRO A 141 6.61 20.37 -30.56
N PRO A 142 5.81 21.39 -30.20
CA PRO A 142 6.04 22.16 -29.00
C PRO A 142 6.00 21.24 -27.77
N THR A 143 7.17 20.99 -27.18
CA THR A 143 7.34 20.22 -25.94
C THR A 143 7.24 21.14 -24.72
N ALA A 144 6.37 22.15 -24.78
CA ALA A 144 6.07 22.98 -23.63
C ALA A 144 4.85 22.37 -22.93
N PRO A 145 4.95 21.95 -21.66
CA PRO A 145 3.81 21.45 -20.93
C PRO A 145 2.73 22.53 -20.91
N VAL A 146 1.51 22.16 -21.30
CA VAL A 146 0.34 23.05 -21.24
C VAL A 146 0.24 23.57 -19.79
N PRO A 147 0.09 24.90 -19.56
CA PRO A 147 0.01 25.45 -18.22
C PRO A 147 -1.12 24.75 -17.45
N ARG A 148 -0.75 24.00 -16.42
CA ARG A 148 -1.72 23.28 -15.59
C ARG A 148 -2.53 24.32 -14.80
N PRO A 149 -3.88 24.27 -14.82
CA PRO A 149 -4.69 25.19 -14.03
C PRO A 149 -4.39 25.04 -12.54
N ALA A 150 -4.73 26.01 -11.70
CA ALA A 150 -4.60 25.84 -10.25
C ALA A 150 -5.51 24.70 -9.75
N PHE A 151 -4.98 23.85 -8.86
CA PHE A 151 -5.78 22.80 -8.21
C PHE A 151 -6.87 23.43 -7.33
N ARG A 152 -8.06 22.84 -7.33
CA ARG A 152 -9.19 23.28 -6.50
C ARG A 152 -9.42 22.27 -5.37
N PRO A 153 -9.02 22.56 -4.13
CA PRO A 153 -9.16 21.63 -3.02
C PRO A 153 -10.61 21.39 -2.64
N VAL A 154 -10.86 20.21 -2.08
CA VAL A 154 -12.15 19.81 -1.50
C VAL A 154 -11.90 19.45 -0.04
N THR A 155 -12.67 20.04 0.88
CA THR A 155 -12.50 19.79 2.31
C THR A 155 -12.66 18.30 2.65
N ILE A 156 -11.72 17.75 3.42
CA ILE A 156 -11.74 16.34 3.84
C ILE A 156 -12.48 16.23 5.18
N ARG A 157 -13.61 15.52 5.20
CA ARG A 157 -14.39 15.25 6.42
C ARG A 157 -14.42 13.77 6.78
N THR A 158 -14.16 12.91 5.80
CA THR A 158 -14.20 11.45 5.92
C THR A 158 -13.02 10.82 5.19
N ALA A 159 -12.75 9.54 5.49
CA ALA A 159 -11.78 8.74 4.75
C ALA A 159 -12.09 8.67 3.24
N ARG A 160 -13.37 8.67 2.86
CA ARG A 160 -13.80 8.69 1.46
C ARG A 160 -13.41 10.01 0.77
N ASP A 161 -13.51 11.12 1.48
CA ASP A 161 -13.12 12.44 0.95
C ASP A 161 -11.61 12.51 0.73
N ALA A 162 -10.81 11.88 1.59
CA ALA A 162 -9.36 11.78 1.42
C ALA A 162 -9.00 11.01 0.12
N VAL A 163 -9.65 9.87 -0.12
CA VAL A 163 -9.47 9.10 -1.35
C VAL A 163 -9.92 9.89 -2.58
N ALA A 164 -11.07 10.56 -2.50
CA ALA A 164 -11.58 11.40 -3.59
C ALA A 164 -10.63 12.57 -3.90
N THR A 165 -10.05 13.19 -2.87
CA THR A 165 -9.08 14.27 -2.99
C THR A 165 -7.80 13.80 -3.68
N ALA A 166 -7.24 12.67 -3.26
CA ALA A 166 -6.08 12.06 -3.91
C ALA A 166 -6.37 11.74 -5.39
N ALA A 167 -7.54 11.16 -5.70
CA ALA A 167 -7.92 10.86 -7.08
C ALA A 167 -8.09 12.13 -7.95
N LEU A 168 -8.66 13.21 -7.40
CA LEU A 168 -8.75 14.50 -8.08
C LEU A 168 -7.37 15.11 -8.32
N TYR A 169 -6.48 15.01 -7.34
CA TYR A 169 -5.12 15.52 -7.43
C TYR A 169 -4.30 14.79 -8.49
N LEU A 170 -4.38 13.45 -8.54
CA LEU A 170 -3.73 12.65 -9.57
C LEU A 170 -4.25 12.97 -10.98
N ARG A 171 -5.57 13.16 -11.14
CA ARG A 171 -6.15 13.63 -12.41
C ARG A 171 -5.64 15.01 -12.81
N TRP A 172 -5.49 15.90 -11.82
CA TRP A 172 -4.92 17.22 -12.04
C TRP A 172 -3.45 17.15 -12.46
N LEU A 173 -2.65 16.23 -11.90
CA LEU A 173 -1.27 15.96 -12.31
C LEU A 173 -1.15 15.43 -13.76
N GLY A 174 -2.23 14.87 -14.31
CA GLY A 174 -2.31 14.41 -15.71
C GLY A 174 -2.66 12.94 -15.86
N PHE A 175 -2.76 12.17 -14.78
CA PHE A 175 -3.12 10.76 -14.84
C PHE A 175 -4.58 10.58 -15.26
N GLN A 176 -4.80 9.87 -16.36
CA GLN A 176 -6.14 9.58 -16.88
C GLN A 176 -6.74 8.35 -16.20
N ASP A 177 -8.07 8.26 -16.17
CA ASP A 177 -8.80 7.07 -15.70
C ASP A 177 -8.41 6.57 -14.29
N VAL A 178 -8.10 7.50 -13.37
CA VAL A 178 -7.82 7.17 -11.96
C VAL A 178 -9.05 6.55 -11.32
N ARG A 179 -8.96 5.26 -11.05
CA ARG A 179 -10.03 4.42 -10.52
C ARG A 179 -9.55 3.65 -9.30
N GLN A 180 -10.45 3.49 -8.35
CA GLN A 180 -10.28 2.49 -7.31
C GLN A 180 -10.55 1.11 -7.94
N PRO A 181 -9.66 0.11 -7.79
CA PRO A 181 -9.92 -1.23 -8.30
C PRO A 181 -11.17 -1.81 -7.63
N ASP A 182 -11.96 -2.58 -8.40
CA ASP A 182 -13.20 -3.18 -7.91
C ASP A 182 -12.90 -4.19 -6.80
N GLY A 183 -13.15 -3.77 -5.55
CA GLY A 183 -12.94 -4.54 -4.34
C GLY A 183 -13.43 -3.78 -3.11
N ARG A 184 -13.96 -4.46 -2.09
CA ARG A 184 -14.43 -3.80 -0.86
C ARG A 184 -13.23 -3.18 -0.14
N PRO A 185 -13.20 -1.86 0.14
CA PRO A 185 -12.13 -1.24 0.93
C PRO A 185 -12.09 -1.85 2.33
N ILE A 186 -10.91 -2.25 2.80
CA ILE A 186 -10.71 -2.62 4.21
C ILE A 186 -10.76 -1.31 5.00
N PRO A 187 -11.62 -1.15 6.03
CA PRO A 187 -11.85 0.12 6.72
C PRO A 187 -10.61 0.75 7.41
N SER A 188 -9.48 0.04 7.45
CA SER A 188 -8.25 0.44 8.15
C SER A 188 -6.98 0.27 7.32
N ALA A 189 -7.07 -0.11 6.04
CA ALA A 189 -5.91 -0.26 5.16
C ALA A 189 -5.80 0.94 4.21
N ALA A 190 -4.57 1.25 3.79
CA ALA A 190 -4.36 2.19 2.70
C ALA A 190 -5.18 1.75 1.46
N VAL A 191 -5.86 2.72 0.87
CA VAL A 191 -6.75 2.53 -0.27
C VAL A 191 -5.98 2.66 -1.57
N ASP A 192 -6.03 1.62 -2.39
CA ASP A 192 -5.39 1.63 -3.70
C ASP A 192 -6.20 2.44 -4.72
N LEU A 193 -5.49 3.26 -5.50
CA LEU A 193 -5.93 3.90 -6.72
C LEU A 193 -5.04 3.42 -7.86
N ARG A 194 -5.61 3.25 -9.05
CA ARG A 194 -4.93 2.74 -10.25
C ARG A 194 -5.28 3.62 -11.44
N ALA A 195 -4.29 3.88 -12.29
CA ALA A 195 -4.44 4.47 -13.62
C ALA A 195 -3.38 3.83 -14.55
N PRO A 196 -3.47 4.01 -15.88
CA PRO A 196 -2.41 3.58 -16.77
C PRO A 196 -1.06 4.15 -16.32
N GLY A 197 -0.09 3.29 -16.00
CA GLY A 197 1.24 3.70 -15.51
C GLY A 197 1.31 4.18 -14.05
N LEU A 198 0.22 4.10 -13.28
CA LEU A 198 0.17 4.60 -11.90
C LEU A 198 -0.44 3.57 -10.91
N VAL A 199 0.25 3.44 -9.78
CA VAL A 199 -0.23 2.84 -8.54
C VAL A 199 -0.17 3.89 -7.44
N ALA A 200 -1.31 4.29 -6.89
CA ALA A 200 -1.35 5.19 -5.76
C ALA A 200 -1.95 4.49 -4.53
N GLN A 201 -1.42 4.78 -3.35
CA GLN A 201 -2.02 4.39 -2.06
C GLN A 201 -2.47 5.63 -1.30
N VAL A 202 -3.59 5.50 -0.57
CA VAL A 202 -4.15 6.57 0.26
C VAL A 202 -4.40 6.04 1.66
N ASP A 203 -3.67 6.52 2.65
CA ASP A 203 -3.87 6.20 4.05
C ASP A 203 -4.70 7.30 4.74
N PRO A 204 -6.01 7.06 5.00
CA PRO A 204 -6.86 8.04 5.67
C PRO A 204 -6.76 7.99 7.20
N THR A 205 -5.88 7.15 7.76
CA THR A 205 -5.78 6.98 9.22
C THR A 205 -5.13 8.18 9.88
N THR A 206 -5.37 8.31 11.19
CA THR A 206 -4.81 9.38 12.02
C THR A 206 -3.45 9.04 12.63
N GLY A 207 -2.87 7.88 12.28
CA GLY A 207 -1.53 7.47 12.68
C GLY A 207 -0.51 7.69 11.55
N PRO A 208 0.74 8.06 11.85
CA PRO A 208 1.75 8.26 10.82
C PRO A 208 2.06 6.94 10.10
N ALA A 209 2.15 6.99 8.77
CA ALA A 209 2.53 5.85 7.96
C ALA A 209 4.01 5.48 8.19
N GLY A 210 4.25 4.18 8.40
CA GLY A 210 5.58 3.62 8.65
C GLY A 210 6.26 3.06 7.40
N VAL A 211 7.52 2.65 7.55
CA VAL A 211 8.38 2.12 6.48
C VAL A 211 7.71 0.99 5.68
N ARG A 212 7.05 0.05 6.36
CA ARG A 212 6.38 -1.07 5.69
C ARG A 212 5.29 -0.63 4.71
N ALA A 213 4.58 0.47 5.00
CA ALA A 213 3.56 0.97 4.10
C ALA A 213 4.17 1.54 2.81
N VAL A 214 5.31 2.23 2.93
CA VAL A 214 6.10 2.70 1.79
C VAL A 214 6.63 1.53 0.94
N GLU A 215 7.16 0.48 1.59
CA GLU A 215 7.65 -0.70 0.87
C GLU A 215 6.50 -1.48 0.21
N CYS A 216 5.32 -1.52 0.82
CA CYS A 216 4.14 -2.13 0.21
C CYS A 216 3.72 -1.41 -1.08
N VAL A 217 3.62 -0.07 -1.07
CA VAL A 217 3.25 0.67 -2.29
C VAL A 217 4.32 0.51 -3.38
N TRP A 218 5.59 0.44 -3.00
CA TRP A 218 6.70 0.18 -3.92
C TRP A 218 6.57 -1.19 -4.60
N LEU A 219 6.39 -2.26 -3.82
CA LEU A 219 6.22 -3.61 -4.34
C LEU A 219 5.00 -3.74 -5.25
N ASN A 220 3.92 -3.04 -4.93
CA ASN A 220 2.72 -2.98 -5.77
C ASN A 220 2.99 -2.29 -7.11
N GLY A 221 3.73 -1.17 -7.11
CA GLY A 221 4.15 -0.49 -8.33
C GLY A 221 5.08 -1.34 -9.20
N LEU A 222 6.08 -1.98 -8.59
CA LEU A 222 6.98 -2.90 -9.28
C LEU A 222 6.22 -4.04 -9.95
N THR A 223 5.27 -4.65 -9.23
CA THR A 223 4.44 -5.73 -9.76
C THR A 223 3.60 -5.26 -10.94
N ALA A 224 3.10 -4.03 -10.90
CA ALA A 224 2.32 -3.43 -11.97
C ALA A 224 3.16 -2.75 -13.06
N SER A 225 4.50 -2.73 -12.92
CA SER A 225 5.41 -1.92 -13.76
C SER A 225 4.94 -0.47 -13.91
N ALA A 226 4.56 0.15 -12.80
CA ALA A 226 3.92 1.46 -12.73
C ALA A 226 4.59 2.35 -11.68
N THR A 227 4.48 3.66 -11.85
CA THR A 227 4.93 4.65 -10.86
C THR A 227 4.09 4.51 -9.59
N SER A 228 4.76 4.44 -8.43
CA SER A 228 4.13 4.37 -7.12
C SER A 228 4.00 5.75 -6.48
N VAL A 229 2.84 6.09 -5.94
CA VAL A 229 2.61 7.35 -5.18
C VAL A 229 1.91 7.05 -3.87
N TYR A 230 2.25 7.74 -2.79
CA TYR A 230 1.58 7.55 -1.50
C TYR A 230 1.05 8.86 -0.95
N PHE A 231 -0.22 8.86 -0.53
CA PHE A 231 -0.88 9.93 0.21
C PHE A 231 -1.20 9.46 1.63
N ALA A 232 -0.94 10.29 2.64
CA ALA A 232 -1.30 10.01 4.03
C ALA A 232 -1.93 11.23 4.72
N LEU A 233 -2.95 11.01 5.55
CA LEU A 233 -3.60 12.10 6.30
C LEU A 233 -2.76 12.53 7.51
N ALA A 234 -2.25 11.58 8.29
CA ALA A 234 -1.40 11.85 9.46
C ALA A 234 0.11 11.94 9.13
N GLY A 235 0.46 11.92 7.84
CA GLY A 235 1.83 11.96 7.37
C GLY A 235 2.61 10.68 7.63
N TYR A 236 3.92 10.82 7.80
CA TYR A 236 4.89 9.73 7.72
C TYR A 236 5.89 9.80 8.85
N THR A 237 6.37 8.63 9.31
CA THR A 237 7.56 8.59 10.18
C THR A 237 8.80 9.08 9.42
N GLN A 238 9.83 9.51 10.14
CA GLN A 238 11.08 9.96 9.52
C GLN A 238 11.74 8.85 8.69
N ASP A 239 11.79 7.64 9.22
CA ASP A 239 12.34 6.47 8.52
C ASP A 239 11.55 6.16 7.23
N ALA A 240 10.22 6.37 7.24
CA ALA A 240 9.40 6.17 6.05
C ALA A 240 9.71 7.20 4.96
N ARG A 241 9.99 8.46 5.33
CA ARG A 241 10.41 9.49 4.37
C ARG A 241 11.77 9.16 3.75
N ALA A 242 12.77 8.89 4.59
CA ALA A 242 14.10 8.50 4.11
C ALA A 242 14.03 7.27 3.18
N ARG A 243 13.21 6.27 3.54
CA ARG A 243 13.01 5.10 2.70
C ARG A 243 12.31 5.42 1.37
N ALA A 244 11.35 6.34 1.36
CA ALA A 244 10.69 6.75 0.14
C ALA A 244 11.64 7.48 -0.81
N ASP A 245 12.59 8.27 -0.26
CA ASP A 245 13.62 8.94 -1.05
C ASP A 245 14.55 7.93 -1.73
N ASP A 246 15.02 6.92 -0.98
CA ASP A 246 15.84 5.83 -1.54
C ASP A 246 15.12 5.07 -2.67
N LEU A 247 13.79 4.94 -2.56
CA LEU A 247 12.97 4.19 -3.51
C LEU A 247 12.38 5.08 -4.63
N GLY A 248 12.58 6.40 -4.56
CA GLY A 248 12.02 7.37 -5.51
C GLY A 248 10.50 7.43 -5.49
N ILE A 249 9.86 7.32 -4.31
CA ILE A 249 8.40 7.29 -4.17
C ILE A 249 7.91 8.68 -3.75
N PRO A 250 7.08 9.36 -4.59
CA PRO A 250 6.38 10.58 -4.22
C PRO A 250 5.48 10.39 -2.99
N LEU A 251 5.74 11.18 -1.95
CA LEU A 251 4.93 11.24 -0.74
C LEU A 251 4.15 12.55 -0.63
N PHE A 252 2.88 12.44 -0.28
CA PHE A 252 1.99 13.59 -0.08
C PHE A 252 1.27 13.51 1.25
N VAL A 253 1.23 14.62 1.98
CA VAL A 253 0.39 14.77 3.17
C VAL A 253 -0.88 15.52 2.81
N MET A 254 -2.03 15.01 3.24
CA MET A 254 -3.31 15.68 3.03
C MET A 254 -3.84 16.20 4.36
N ASP A 255 -4.05 17.51 4.44
CA ASP A 255 -4.72 18.12 5.59
C ASP A 255 -6.25 18.17 5.39
N LEU A 256 -6.98 18.62 6.41
CA LEU A 256 -8.44 18.74 6.35
C LEU A 256 -8.94 19.80 5.35
N THR A 257 -8.05 20.68 4.85
CA THR A 257 -8.37 21.64 3.78
C THR A 257 -8.44 20.96 2.42
N GLY A 258 -7.80 19.79 2.27
CA GLY A 258 -7.83 18.99 1.05
C GLY A 258 -6.82 19.42 -0.01
N MET A 259 -5.78 20.15 0.38
CA MET A 259 -4.61 20.40 -0.46
C MET A 259 -3.52 19.36 -0.14
N PRO A 260 -3.21 18.42 -1.06
CA PRO A 260 -2.05 17.55 -0.90
C PRO A 260 -0.76 18.37 -0.94
N GLN A 261 0.09 18.20 0.06
CA GLN A 261 1.40 18.84 0.18
C GLN A 261 2.51 17.83 -0.10
N PRO A 262 3.46 18.10 -1.01
CA PRO A 262 4.62 17.25 -1.20
C PRO A 262 5.48 17.26 0.07
N VAL A 263 6.08 16.13 0.42
CA VAL A 263 6.96 16.04 1.59
C VAL A 263 8.35 15.48 1.29
N ASN A 264 8.65 15.25 0.02
CA ASN A 264 9.97 14.83 -0.46
C ASN A 264 10.22 15.21 -1.93
N ASP A 265 11.49 15.15 -2.34
CA ASP A 265 11.94 15.57 -3.68
C ASP A 265 11.22 14.82 -4.83
N PRO A 266 10.99 13.50 -4.78
CA PRO A 266 10.19 12.80 -5.79
C PRO A 266 8.77 13.37 -5.95
N ALA A 267 8.15 13.85 -4.86
CA ALA A 267 6.84 14.48 -4.94
C ALA A 267 6.89 15.86 -5.61
N ASP A 268 7.92 16.66 -5.31
CA ASP A 268 8.14 17.93 -5.99
C ASP A 268 8.43 17.74 -7.49
N GLU A 269 9.22 16.73 -7.84
CA GLU A 269 9.48 16.36 -9.23
C GLU A 269 8.19 15.97 -9.95
N LEU A 270 7.36 15.11 -9.34
CA LEU A 270 6.07 14.71 -9.90
C LEU A 270 5.11 15.89 -10.09
N ILE A 271 5.11 16.87 -9.18
CA ILE A 271 4.32 18.10 -9.35
C ILE A 271 4.80 18.87 -10.58
N GLY A 272 6.12 19.03 -10.73
CA GLY A 272 6.74 19.80 -11.81
C GLY A 272 6.56 19.18 -13.19
N THR A 273 6.71 17.86 -13.30
CA THR A 273 6.65 17.12 -14.57
C THR A 273 5.22 16.70 -14.93
N GLY A 274 4.44 16.25 -13.94
CA GLY A 274 3.16 15.59 -14.18
C GLY A 274 3.27 14.11 -14.53
N ALA A 275 2.16 13.56 -15.01
CA ALA A 275 2.07 12.17 -15.49
C ALA A 275 2.91 11.92 -16.76
#